data_AF-A0A7K5F9F2-F1
#
_entry.id   AF-A0A7K5F9F2-F1
#
_cell.length_a   1.000
_cell.length_b   1.000
_cell.length_c   1.000
_cell.angle_alpha   90.00
_cell.angle_beta   90.00
_cell.angle_gamma   90.00
#
_symmetry.space_group_name_H-M   'P 1'
#
loop_
_entity.id
_entity.type
_entity.pdbx_description
1 polymer ?
#
loop_
_entity_poly.entity_id
_entity_poly.type
_entity_poly.pdbx_seq_one_letter_code
_entity_poly.pdbx_strand_id
1 'polypeptide(L)' 'WDNADFSRGVGTTYYQEYITLNTAKPPFVRDVEAKVRRYLRSSYSAAWTLKITWERAPAY' A
#
# COMPACT_ATOMS: atom_id res chain seq x y z
N TRP A 1 2.49 -10.07 4.69
CA TRP A 1 1.52 -9.24 5.43
C TRP A 1 0.82 -10.10 6.47
N ASP A 2 0.22 -11.23 6.10
CA ASP A 2 -0.58 -12.03 7.07
C ASP A 2 0.20 -12.46 8.33
N ASN A 3 1.50 -12.76 8.20
CA ASN A 3 2.32 -13.22 9.31
C ASN A 3 3.08 -12.10 10.03
N ALA A 4 2.96 -10.83 9.65
CA ALA A 4 3.70 -9.76 10.33
C ALA A 4 2.96 -9.29 11.58
N ASP A 5 3.54 -9.49 12.77
CA ASP A 5 2.97 -9.03 14.04
C ASP A 5 3.44 -7.59 14.37
N PHE A 6 2.54 -6.63 14.16
CA PHE A 6 2.75 -5.22 14.53
C PHE A 6 2.27 -4.88 15.95
N SER A 7 1.61 -5.80 16.66
CA SER A 7 0.95 -5.53 17.95
C SER A 7 1.94 -5.32 19.11
N ARG A 8 3.12 -5.94 19.02
CA ARG A 8 4.15 -5.88 20.07
C ARG A 8 5.07 -4.66 19.98
N GLY A 9 4.89 -3.80 18.96
CA GLY A 9 5.77 -2.66 18.72
C GLY A 9 7.22 -3.07 18.42
N VAL A 10 7.45 -4.30 17.97
CA VAL A 10 8.78 -4.84 17.65
C VAL A 10 9.04 -4.69 16.15
N GLY A 11 10.26 -4.27 15.81
CA GLY A 11 10.65 -3.95 14.45
C GLY A 11 10.39 -2.48 14.10
N THR A 12 10.74 -2.10 12.87
CA THR A 12 10.56 -0.74 12.38
C THR A 12 9.55 -0.75 11.24
N THR A 13 8.52 0.09 11.35
CA THR A 13 7.55 0.31 10.27
C THR A 13 7.80 1.65 9.63
N TYR A 14 7.93 1.64 8.30
CA TYR A 14 8.06 2.80 7.46
C TYR A 14 6.78 2.97 6.66
N TYR A 15 6.37 4.21 6.47
CA TYR A 15 5.25 4.54 5.62
C TYR A 15 5.59 5.71 4.70
N GLN A 16 4.97 5.70 3.53
CA GLN A 16 5.03 6.81 2.58
C GLN A 16 3.63 7.03 2.00
N GLU A 17 3.14 8.25 2.15
CA GLU A 17 1.90 8.70 1.53
C GLU A 17 2.17 9.26 0.14
N TYR A 18 1.26 8.97 -0.78
CA TYR A 18 1.24 9.47 -2.13
C TYR A 18 -0.15 10.06 -2.41
N ILE A 19 -0.24 11.37 -2.52
CA ILE A 19 -1.46 12.03 -2.99
C ILE A 19 -1.53 11.84 -4.50
N THR A 20 -2.58 11.18 -4.97
CA THR A 20 -2.74 10.73 -6.36
C THR A 20 -3.93 11.40 -7.06
N LEU A 21 -4.65 12.25 -6.33
CA LEU A 21 -5.70 13.10 -6.86
C LEU A 21 -5.06 14.23 -7.67
N ASN A 22 -5.36 14.29 -8.97
CA ASN A 22 -4.89 15.32 -9.91
C ASN A 22 -3.36 15.44 -10.07
N THR A 23 -2.59 14.46 -9.63
CA THR A 23 -1.13 14.41 -9.75
C THR A 23 -0.68 13.28 -10.65
N ALA A 24 0.56 13.35 -11.15
CA ALA A 24 1.17 12.26 -11.88
C ALA A 24 1.34 11.04 -10.97
N LYS A 25 0.65 9.96 -11.29
CA LYS A 25 0.69 8.73 -10.48
C LYS A 25 2.00 7.97 -10.72
N PRO A 26 2.75 7.63 -9.66
CA PRO A 26 3.90 6.75 -9.78
C PRO A 26 3.52 5.40 -10.44
N PRO A 27 4.45 4.73 -11.15
CA PRO A 27 4.17 3.46 -11.82
C PRO A 27 3.55 2.40 -10.91
N PHE A 28 4.06 2.24 -9.69
CA PHE A 28 3.53 1.25 -8.76
C PHE A 28 2.08 1.52 -8.33
N VAL A 29 1.66 2.79 -8.25
CA VAL A 29 0.26 3.16 -7.96
C VAL A 29 -0.64 2.69 -9.10
N ARG A 30 -0.19 2.89 -10.35
CA ARG A 30 -0.94 2.46 -11.54
C ARG A 30 -1.09 0.93 -11.59
N ASP A 31 -0.07 0.19 -11.18
CA ASP A 31 -0.10 -1.27 -11.09
C ASP A 31 -1.10 -1.75 -10.03
N VAL A 32 -1.15 -1.09 -8.87
CA VAL A 32 -2.13 -1.37 -7.82
C VAL A 32 -3.54 -1.08 -8.33
N GLU A 33 -3.78 0.08 -8.95
CA GLU A 33 -5.08 0.42 -9.54
C GLU A 33 -5.50 -0.58 -10.63
N ALA A 34 -4.56 -1.05 -11.46
CA ALA A 34 -4.84 -2.09 -12.46
C ALA A 34 -5.30 -3.40 -11.81
N LYS A 35 -4.67 -3.83 -10.71
CA LYS A 35 -5.10 -5.01 -9.94
C LYS A 35 -6.49 -4.80 -9.35
N VAL A 36 -6.76 -3.66 -8.72
CA VAL A 36 -8.07 -3.34 -8.14
C VAL A 36 -9.16 -3.35 -9.22
N ARG A 37 -8.93 -2.70 -10.36
CA ARG A 37 -9.86 -2.72 -11.50
C ARG A 37 -10.14 -4.13 -12.00
N ARG A 38 -9.12 -4.99 -12.05
CA ARG A 38 -9.28 -6.39 -12.45
C ARG A 38 -10.16 -7.17 -11.47
N TYR A 39 -9.98 -6.97 -10.16
CA TYR A 39 -10.76 -7.67 -9.14
C TYR A 39 -12.19 -7.16 -9.02
N LEU A 40 -12.37 -5.83 -9.02
CA LEU A 40 -13.68 -5.20 -8.86
C LEU A 40 -14.46 -5.07 -10.17
N ARG A 41 -13.82 -5.29 -11.32
CA ARG A 41 -14.40 -5.13 -12.67
C ARG A 41 -15.06 -3.76 -12.90
N SER A 42 -14.54 -2.74 -12.23
CA SER A 42 -15.04 -1.37 -12.28
C SER A 42 -13.89 -0.40 -12.52
N SER A 43 -14.21 0.83 -12.95
CA SER A 43 -13.24 1.90 -12.96
C SER A 43 -12.81 2.22 -11.53
N TYR A 44 -11.51 2.44 -11.33
CA TYR A 44 -10.95 2.77 -10.04
C TYR A 44 -9.75 3.69 -10.23
N SER A 45 -9.71 4.74 -9.40
CA SER A 45 -8.63 5.71 -9.31
C SER A 45 -8.51 6.11 -7.85
N ALA A 46 -7.36 5.88 -7.25
CA ALA A 46 -7.10 6.22 -5.87
C ALA A 46 -6.94 7.75 -5.73
N ALA A 47 -7.57 8.34 -4.70
CA ALA A 47 -7.31 9.73 -4.31
C ALA A 47 -5.97 9.87 -3.56
N TRP A 48 -5.60 8.83 -2.83
CA TRP A 48 -4.32 8.70 -2.13
C TRP A 48 -3.89 7.23 -2.09
N THR A 49 -2.58 6.99 -1.93
CA THR A 49 -2.01 5.66 -1.73
C THR A 49 -1.02 5.69 -0.56
N LEU A 50 -1.14 4.74 0.36
CA LEU A 50 -0.21 4.55 1.47
C LEU A 50 0.62 3.30 1.22
N LYS A 51 1.94 3.47 1.07
CA LYS A 51 2.89 2.37 1.00
C LYS A 51 3.44 2.14 2.40
N ILE A 52 3.23 0.93 2.93
CA ILE A 52 3.79 0.51 4.21
C ILE A 52 4.84 -0.57 3.94
N THR A 53 5.99 -0.43 4.58
CA THR A 53 7.09 -1.40 4.56
C THR A 53 7.61 -1.57 5.98
N TRP A 54 8.06 -2.76 6.34
CA TRP A 54 8.57 -3.02 7.68
C TRP A 54 9.87 -3.80 7.62
N GLU A 55 10.68 -3.63 8.66
CA GLU A 55 11.93 -4.33 8.86
C GLU A 55 11.94 -4.96 10.25
N ARG A 56 12.38 -6.23 10.34
CA ARG A 56 12.44 -7.00 11.60
C ARG A 56 11.11 -7.08 12.36
N ALA A 57 9.97 -6.95 11.67
CA ALA A 57 8.69 -7.26 12.27
C ALA A 57 8.63 -8.77 12.57
N PRO A 58 8.31 -9.17 13.81
CA PRO A 58 8.24 -10.58 14.17
C PRO A 58 7.13 -11.28 13.40
N ALA A 59 7.30 -12.60 13.22
CA ALA A 59 6.21 -13.44 12.76
C ALA A 59 5.18 -13.61 13.89
N TYR A 60 3.88 -13.68 13.54
CA TYR A 60 2.84 -14.15 14.47
C TYR A 60 2.99 -15.65 14.75
#